data_AF-A0A6V7KFN1-F1
#
_entry.id   AF-A0A6V7KFN1-F1
#
_cell.length_a   1.000
_cell.length_b   1.000
_cell.length_c   1.000
_cell.angle_alpha   90.00
_cell.angle_beta   90.00
_cell.angle_gamma   90.00
#
_symmetry.space_group_name_H-M   'P 1'
#
loop_
_entity.id
_entity.type
_entity.pdbx_description
1 polymer ?
#
loop_
_entity_poly.entity_id
_entity_poly.type
_entity_poly.pdbx_seq_one_letter_code
_entity_poly.pdbx_strand_id
1 'polypeptide(L)'
;IPILIYEAVQISIWKQKVFPLIIEMHGEPKNTFMVYSVFYHESMAVALLENVLFHSESVETLQDSALDLIDYTVGNITNLIFSQTQELNELPHEASCLEELNLKKRQLEFDIAIKSISILAYIAGFAEMLPLCVLKRILSTHDVPYLFSQLIEKKPWIRVDANGALMIYLSQWGKVKETDSDKVSKVEGLIWIALRELLLNQKCGPYYPINEFRISQLSK
;
A
#
# COMPACT_ATOMS: atom_id res chain seq x y z
N ILE A 1 12.04 -1.11 -14.72
CA ILE A 1 11.42 -1.29 -13.39
C ILE A 1 12.26 -0.68 -12.26
N PRO A 2 13.58 -0.93 -12.14
CA PRO A 2 14.39 -0.38 -11.04
C PRO A 2 14.33 1.16 -10.90
N ILE A 3 14.29 1.88 -12.03
CA ILE A 3 14.14 3.34 -12.03
C ILE A 3 12.81 3.79 -11.38
N LEU A 4 11.70 3.09 -11.66
CA LEU A 4 10.41 3.43 -11.05
C LEU A 4 10.42 3.18 -9.53
N ILE A 5 11.11 2.12 -9.10
CA ILE A 5 11.29 1.82 -7.66
C ILE A 5 12.10 2.94 -7.02
N TYR A 6 13.22 3.33 -7.63
CA TYR A 6 14.06 4.42 -7.16
C TYR A 6 13.27 5.73 -7.04
N GLU A 7 12.51 6.12 -8.06
CA GLU A 7 11.68 7.33 -8.02
C GLU A 7 10.63 7.29 -6.91
N ALA A 8 9.90 6.18 -6.77
CA ALA A 8 8.88 6.03 -5.72
C ALA A 8 9.49 6.13 -4.32
N VAL A 9 10.60 5.43 -4.08
CA VAL A 9 11.31 5.44 -2.79
C VAL A 9 11.90 6.81 -2.49
N GLN A 10 12.58 7.42 -3.46
CA GLN A 10 13.19 8.73 -3.32
C GLN A 10 12.15 9.80 -2.99
N ILE A 11 11.04 9.84 -3.73
CA ILE A 11 9.99 10.83 -3.50
C ILE A 11 9.32 10.61 -2.14
N SER A 12 9.12 9.36 -1.72
CA SER A 12 8.59 9.06 -0.38
C SER A 12 9.51 9.55 0.73
N ILE A 13 10.82 9.30 0.63
CA ILE A 13 11.81 9.81 1.58
C ILE A 13 11.79 11.35 1.57
N TRP A 14 11.76 11.97 0.40
CA TRP A 14 11.66 13.43 0.26
C TRP A 14 10.40 13.97 0.94
N LYS A 15 9.24 13.36 0.70
CA LYS A 15 7.94 13.72 1.28
C LYS A 15 7.91 13.58 2.81
N GLN A 16 8.66 12.64 3.38
CA GLN A 16 8.73 12.42 4.83
C GLN A 16 9.79 13.27 5.52
N LYS A 17 10.94 13.51 4.88
CA LYS A 17 12.11 14.14 5.52
C LYS A 17 12.37 15.57 5.06
N VAL A 18 12.15 15.86 3.79
CA VAL A 18 12.50 17.15 3.19
C VAL A 18 11.30 18.11 3.21
N PHE A 19 10.11 17.61 2.86
CA PHE A 19 8.91 18.45 2.83
C PHE A 19 8.64 19.19 4.16
N PRO A 20 8.68 18.55 5.35
CA PRO A 20 8.49 19.26 6.61
C PRO A 20 9.52 20.37 6.84
N LEU A 21 10.79 20.14 6.50
CA LEU A 21 11.86 21.11 6.64
C LEU A 21 11.69 22.31 5.70
N ILE A 22 11.20 22.08 4.47
CA ILE A 22 10.89 23.17 3.53
C ILE A 22 9.84 24.09 4.13
N ILE A 23 8.78 23.53 4.72
CA ILE A 23 7.70 24.29 5.37
C ILE A 23 8.22 25.03 6.60
N GLU A 24 9.06 24.40 7.42
CA GLU A 24 9.67 25.03 8.59
C GLU A 24 10.55 26.24 8.22
N MET A 25 11.33 26.11 7.14
CA MET A 25 12.28 27.15 6.71
C MET A 25 11.64 28.31 5.94
N HIS A 26 10.63 28.04 5.12
CA HIS A 26 10.06 29.02 4.17
C HIS A 26 8.63 29.44 4.52
N GLY A 27 8.01 28.81 5.53
CA GLY A 27 6.63 29.03 5.90
C GLY A 27 5.63 28.42 4.91
N GLU A 28 4.42 28.97 4.88
CA GLU A 28 3.34 28.48 4.03
C GLU A 28 3.64 28.68 2.54
N PRO A 29 3.46 27.64 1.68
CA PRO A 29 3.69 27.77 0.26
C PRO A 29 2.64 28.68 -0.38
N LYS A 30 3.08 29.59 -1.26
CA LYS A 30 2.19 30.49 -2.03
C LYS A 30 1.26 29.77 -3.02
N ASN A 31 1.57 28.52 -3.34
CA ASN A 31 0.88 27.70 -4.33
C ASN A 31 1.07 26.22 -3.98
N THR A 32 -0.01 25.43 -4.11
CA THR A 32 0.00 23.99 -3.87
C THR A 32 0.61 23.18 -5.02
N PHE A 33 0.54 23.68 -6.27
CA PHE A 33 0.89 22.96 -7.50
C PHE A 33 2.30 22.36 -7.49
N MET A 34 3.32 23.14 -7.12
CA MET A 34 4.72 22.70 -7.22
C MET A 34 5.05 21.56 -6.25
N VAL A 35 4.50 21.58 -5.04
CA VAL A 35 4.74 20.50 -4.08
C VAL A 35 3.81 19.32 -4.37
N TYR A 36 2.58 19.60 -4.76
CA TYR A 36 1.63 18.58 -5.14
C TYR A 36 2.10 17.77 -6.36
N SER A 37 2.73 18.39 -7.36
CA SER A 37 3.24 17.67 -8.53
C SER A 37 4.27 16.61 -8.14
N VAL A 38 5.15 16.91 -7.17
CA VAL A 38 6.11 15.94 -6.62
C VAL A 38 5.38 14.75 -6.00
N PHE A 39 4.38 14.99 -5.14
CA PHE A 39 3.58 13.91 -4.55
C PHE A 39 2.83 13.09 -5.61
N TYR A 40 2.32 13.77 -6.63
CA TYR A 40 1.60 13.14 -7.73
C TYR A 40 2.53 12.24 -8.56
N HIS A 41 3.78 12.64 -8.78
CA HIS A 41 4.77 11.81 -9.47
C HIS A 41 5.04 10.48 -8.74
N GLU A 42 5.05 10.47 -7.40
CA GLU A 42 5.14 9.21 -6.64
C GLU A 42 3.93 8.30 -6.93
N SER A 43 2.71 8.84 -6.87
CA SER A 43 1.49 8.07 -7.17
C SER A 43 1.52 7.51 -8.59
N MET A 44 2.03 8.26 -9.57
CA MET A 44 2.20 7.78 -10.94
C MET A 44 3.24 6.67 -11.05
N ALA A 45 4.39 6.80 -10.39
CA ALA A 45 5.42 5.75 -10.37
C ALA A 45 4.87 4.45 -9.77
N VAL A 46 4.14 4.54 -8.66
CA VAL A 46 3.52 3.39 -7.98
C VAL A 46 2.41 2.77 -8.83
N ALA A 47 1.57 3.59 -9.50
CA ALA A 47 0.54 3.09 -10.41
C ALA A 47 1.13 2.34 -11.62
N LEU A 48 2.24 2.83 -12.18
CA LEU A 48 2.97 2.14 -13.24
C LEU A 48 3.57 0.83 -12.73
N LEU A 49 4.15 0.82 -11.53
CA LEU A 49 4.66 -0.40 -10.90
C LEU A 49 3.56 -1.44 -10.68
N GLU A 50 2.41 -1.05 -10.14
CA GLU A 50 1.25 -1.94 -9.95
C GLU A 50 0.83 -2.59 -11.28
N ASN A 51 0.72 -1.81 -12.35
CA ASN A 51 0.31 -2.33 -13.66
C ASN A 51 1.36 -3.27 -14.27
N VAL A 52 2.64 -2.94 -14.17
CA VAL A 52 3.72 -3.75 -14.76
C VAL A 52 3.91 -5.05 -14.00
N LEU A 53 3.82 -5.03 -12.67
CA LEU A 53 4.04 -6.18 -11.79
C LEU A 53 2.86 -7.15 -11.73
N PHE A 54 1.73 -6.81 -12.35
CA PHE A 54 0.65 -7.75 -12.60
C PHE A 54 1.10 -8.99 -13.40
N HIS A 55 2.15 -8.84 -14.23
CA HIS A 55 2.72 -9.90 -15.05
C HIS A 55 3.92 -10.57 -14.36
N SER A 56 3.96 -11.90 -14.37
CA SER A 56 5.01 -12.72 -13.76
C SER A 56 6.42 -12.39 -14.27
N GLU A 57 6.56 -12.14 -15.57
CA GLU A 57 7.82 -11.85 -16.24
C GLU A 57 8.46 -10.58 -15.67
N SER A 58 7.63 -9.57 -15.37
CA SER A 58 8.08 -8.33 -14.73
C SER A 58 8.62 -8.57 -13.34
N VAL A 59 7.98 -9.46 -12.57
CA VAL A 59 8.37 -9.78 -11.19
C VAL A 59 9.71 -10.54 -11.16
N GLU A 60 9.94 -11.44 -12.12
CA GLU A 60 11.23 -12.12 -12.29
C GLU A 60 12.37 -11.11 -12.55
N THR A 61 12.11 -10.04 -13.30
CA THR A 61 13.13 -9.02 -13.62
C THR A 61 13.50 -8.10 -12.45
N LEU A 62 12.77 -8.14 -11.32
CA LEU A 62 13.04 -7.27 -10.17
C LEU A 62 14.39 -7.56 -9.51
N GLN A 63 14.80 -8.83 -9.47
CA GLN A 63 16.03 -9.28 -8.81
C GLN A 63 16.19 -8.63 -7.42
N ASP A 64 17.35 -8.04 -7.13
CA ASP A 64 17.64 -7.42 -5.83
C ASP A 64 16.87 -6.10 -5.58
N SER A 65 16.43 -5.42 -6.64
CA SER A 65 15.62 -4.19 -6.49
C SER A 65 14.23 -4.47 -5.90
N ALA A 66 13.79 -5.73 -5.88
CA ALA A 66 12.59 -6.16 -5.16
C ALA A 66 12.66 -5.82 -3.66
N LEU A 67 13.86 -5.83 -3.05
CA LEU A 67 14.02 -5.58 -1.62
C LEU A 67 13.56 -4.18 -1.23
N ASP A 68 13.99 -3.16 -1.98
CA ASP A 68 13.61 -1.77 -1.74
C ASP A 68 12.11 -1.57 -1.96
N LEU A 69 11.55 -2.23 -2.98
CA LEU A 69 10.12 -2.18 -3.26
C LEU A 69 9.28 -2.85 -2.18
N ILE A 70 9.74 -3.97 -1.62
CA ILE A 70 9.07 -4.64 -0.50
C ILE A 70 9.13 -3.77 0.74
N ASP A 71 10.30 -3.24 1.09
CA ASP A 71 10.46 -2.36 2.26
C ASP A 71 9.55 -1.11 2.13
N TYR A 72 9.49 -0.52 0.93
CA TYR A 72 8.60 0.60 0.59
C TYR A 72 7.11 0.24 0.74
N THR A 73 6.66 -0.84 0.11
CA THR A 73 5.25 -1.24 0.11
C THR A 73 4.79 -1.64 1.51
N VAL A 74 5.59 -2.40 2.25
CA VAL A 74 5.29 -2.75 3.65
C VAL A 74 5.17 -1.49 4.50
N GLY A 75 6.08 -0.53 4.38
CA GLY A 75 6.01 0.74 5.11
C GLY A 75 4.71 1.50 4.84
N ASN A 76 4.27 1.58 3.58
CA ASN A 76 3.00 2.22 3.21
C ASN A 76 1.79 1.48 3.78
N ILE A 77 1.79 0.15 3.73
CA ILE A 77 0.71 -0.69 4.26
C ILE A 77 0.62 -0.58 5.78
N THR A 78 1.77 -0.64 6.47
CA THR A 78 1.85 -0.44 7.91
C THR A 78 1.28 0.94 8.29
N ASN A 79 1.69 2.00 7.59
CA ASN A 79 1.14 3.33 7.80
C ASN A 79 -0.38 3.36 7.58
N LEU A 80 -0.92 2.68 6.56
CA LEU A 80 -2.36 2.59 6.31
C LEU A 80 -3.11 1.91 7.47
N ILE A 81 -2.57 0.82 8.00
CA ILE A 81 -3.15 0.05 9.11
C ILE A 81 -3.22 0.86 10.41
N PHE A 82 -2.23 1.73 10.66
CA PHE A 82 -2.12 2.52 11.88
C PHE A 82 -2.62 3.96 11.75
N SER A 83 -2.82 4.46 10.52
CA SER A 83 -3.39 5.79 10.31
C SER A 83 -4.87 5.78 10.66
N GLN A 84 -5.24 6.55 11.69
CA GLN A 84 -6.62 6.80 12.10
C GLN A 84 -7.31 7.73 11.08
N THR A 85 -7.49 7.27 9.85
CA THR A 85 -7.94 8.13 8.74
C THR A 85 -9.46 8.05 8.59
N GLN A 86 -10.20 8.43 9.63
CA GLN A 86 -11.67 8.38 9.56
C GLN A 86 -12.36 9.73 9.34
N GLU A 87 -11.73 10.90 9.54
CA GLU A 87 -12.60 12.07 9.82
C GLU A 87 -12.51 13.33 8.95
N LEU A 88 -11.52 13.56 8.07
CA LEU A 88 -11.44 14.89 7.42
C LEU A 88 -11.06 14.83 5.95
N ASN A 89 -12.06 14.53 5.11
CA ASN A 89 -12.01 14.77 3.65
C ASN A 89 -12.55 16.14 3.25
N GLU A 90 -13.16 16.87 4.18
CA GLU A 90 -13.73 18.18 3.92
C GLU A 90 -12.76 19.26 4.42
N LEU A 91 -12.37 20.15 3.51
CA LEU A 91 -11.60 21.34 3.85
C LEU A 91 -12.55 22.40 4.43
N PRO A 92 -12.10 23.17 5.44
CA PRO A 92 -12.77 24.40 5.82
C PRO A 92 -12.95 25.35 4.61
N HIS A 93 -13.95 26.22 4.67
CA HIS A 93 -14.23 27.19 3.60
C HIS A 93 -13.06 28.17 3.36
N GLU A 94 -12.18 28.34 4.35
CA GLU A 94 -10.96 29.16 4.31
C GLU A 94 -9.72 28.30 4.59
N ALA A 95 -9.55 27.19 3.87
CA ALA A 95 -8.36 26.36 4.03
C ALA A 95 -7.09 27.07 3.51
N SER A 96 -6.04 27.01 4.30
CA SER A 96 -4.69 27.43 3.93
C SER A 96 -4.13 26.56 2.79
N CYS A 97 -3.16 27.07 2.03
CA CYS A 97 -2.46 26.30 1.01
C CYS A 97 -1.78 25.06 1.61
N LEU A 98 -1.28 25.18 2.85
CA LEU A 98 -0.66 24.07 3.57
C LEU A 98 -1.68 22.99 3.97
N GLU A 99 -2.88 23.37 4.40
CA GLU A 99 -3.95 22.42 4.72
C GLU A 99 -4.46 21.69 3.48
N GLU A 100 -4.68 22.40 2.38
CA GLU A 100 -5.05 21.79 1.10
C GLU A 100 -3.97 20.79 0.63
N LEU A 101 -2.71 21.18 0.74
CA LEU A 101 -1.58 20.34 0.36
C LEU A 101 -1.48 19.08 1.25
N ASN A 102 -1.68 19.22 2.55
CA ASN A 102 -1.69 18.08 3.48
C ASN A 102 -2.88 17.16 3.26
N LEU A 103 -4.05 17.68 2.86
CA LEU A 103 -5.18 16.83 2.47
C LEU A 103 -4.85 16.05 1.19
N LYS A 104 -4.39 16.72 0.15
CA LYS A 104 -3.97 16.08 -1.10
C LYS A 104 -2.88 15.03 -0.88
N LYS A 105 -1.90 15.34 -0.02
CA LYS A 105 -0.87 14.40 0.42
C LYS A 105 -1.48 13.13 1.03
N ARG A 106 -2.38 13.28 2.01
CA ARG A 106 -3.06 12.14 2.67
C ARG A 106 -3.87 11.29 1.68
N GLN A 107 -4.58 11.93 0.75
CA GLN A 107 -5.33 11.23 -0.30
C GLN A 107 -4.42 10.41 -1.22
N LEU A 108 -3.28 10.97 -1.62
CA LEU A 108 -2.28 10.26 -2.42
C LEU A 108 -1.61 9.14 -1.63
N GLU A 109 -1.29 9.35 -0.35
CA GLU A 109 -0.72 8.32 0.52
C GLU A 109 -1.67 7.14 0.70
N PHE A 110 -2.97 7.39 0.85
CA PHE A 110 -3.98 6.34 0.88
C PHE A 110 -4.01 5.56 -0.45
N ASP A 111 -4.08 6.25 -1.59
CA ASP A 111 -4.07 5.60 -2.91
C ASP A 111 -2.81 4.75 -3.13
N ILE A 112 -1.63 5.31 -2.81
CA ILE A 112 -0.33 4.63 -2.86
C ILE A 112 -0.33 3.39 -1.96
N ALA A 113 -0.90 3.47 -0.76
CA ALA A 113 -0.95 2.33 0.15
C ALA A 113 -1.86 1.22 -0.38
N ILE A 114 -3.01 1.55 -0.97
CA ILE A 114 -3.87 0.54 -1.64
C ILE A 114 -3.13 -0.15 -2.78
N LYS A 115 -2.43 0.62 -3.63
CA LYS A 115 -1.61 0.05 -4.71
C LYS A 115 -0.43 -0.77 -4.18
N SER A 116 0.13 -0.38 -3.04
CA SER A 116 1.20 -1.12 -2.36
C SER A 116 0.72 -2.50 -1.91
N ILE A 117 -0.55 -2.64 -1.50
CA ILE A 117 -1.16 -3.96 -1.22
C ILE A 117 -1.15 -4.82 -2.48
N SER A 118 -1.65 -4.28 -3.61
CA SER A 118 -1.66 -5.00 -4.89
C SER A 118 -0.25 -5.43 -5.31
N ILE A 119 0.72 -4.52 -5.27
CA ILE A 119 2.12 -4.79 -5.63
C ILE A 119 2.71 -5.89 -4.75
N LEU A 120 2.55 -5.79 -3.43
CA LEU A 120 3.07 -6.79 -2.50
C LEU A 120 2.40 -8.16 -2.72
N ALA A 121 1.09 -8.17 -2.99
CA ALA A 121 0.34 -9.38 -3.31
C ALA A 121 0.80 -10.00 -4.65
N TYR A 122 1.12 -9.21 -5.67
CA TYR A 122 1.67 -9.71 -6.93
C TYR A 122 3.04 -10.34 -6.74
N ILE A 123 3.95 -9.65 -6.04
CA ILE A 123 5.28 -10.18 -5.71
C ILE A 123 5.13 -11.51 -4.96
N ALA A 124 4.32 -11.54 -3.90
CA ALA A 124 4.04 -12.74 -3.11
C ALA A 124 3.40 -13.87 -3.93
N GLY A 125 2.50 -13.55 -4.86
CA GLY A 125 1.82 -14.50 -5.74
C GLY A 125 2.74 -15.20 -6.74
N PHE A 126 3.94 -14.66 -6.98
CA PHE A 126 4.97 -15.28 -7.83
C PHE A 126 6.19 -15.73 -7.02
N ALA A 127 6.00 -16.16 -5.77
CA ALA A 127 7.07 -16.60 -4.86
C ALA A 127 8.06 -17.62 -5.46
N GLU A 128 7.59 -18.51 -6.35
CA GLU A 128 8.44 -19.47 -7.05
C GLU A 128 9.54 -18.82 -7.89
N MET A 129 9.27 -17.66 -8.49
CA MET A 129 10.22 -16.95 -9.37
C MET A 129 11.18 -16.04 -8.59
N LEU A 130 10.92 -15.79 -7.31
CA LEU A 130 11.68 -14.85 -6.51
C LEU A 130 13.04 -15.41 -6.04
N PRO A 131 14.09 -14.58 -5.97
CA PRO A 131 15.32 -14.92 -5.27
C PRO A 131 15.08 -15.20 -3.77
N LEU A 132 15.94 -16.03 -3.17
CA LEU A 132 15.80 -16.43 -1.76
C LEU A 132 15.89 -15.25 -0.78
N CYS A 133 16.71 -14.24 -1.10
CA CYS A 133 16.82 -13.02 -0.29
C CYS A 133 15.49 -12.27 -0.20
N VAL A 134 14.74 -12.23 -1.31
CA VAL A 134 13.43 -11.59 -1.42
C VAL A 134 12.40 -12.35 -0.60
N LEU A 135 12.35 -13.69 -0.74
CA LEU A 135 11.45 -14.53 0.07
C LEU A 135 11.70 -14.39 1.57
N LYS A 136 12.97 -14.40 1.99
CA LYS A 136 13.35 -14.19 3.38
C LYS A 136 12.92 -12.80 3.88
N ARG A 137 13.01 -11.76 3.04
CA ARG A 137 12.55 -10.41 3.38
C ARG A 137 11.04 -10.37 3.59
N ILE A 138 10.26 -10.98 2.69
CA ILE A 138 8.79 -11.09 2.79
C ILE A 138 8.38 -11.86 4.06
N LEU A 139 8.95 -13.04 4.28
CA LEU A 139 8.45 -13.98 5.28
C LEU A 139 9.07 -13.79 6.66
N SER A 140 10.38 -13.61 6.74
CA SER A 140 11.08 -13.57 8.02
C SER A 140 11.28 -12.16 8.56
N THR A 141 11.43 -11.16 7.68
CA THR A 141 11.69 -9.77 8.12
C THR A 141 10.39 -9.01 8.34
N HIS A 142 9.47 -9.05 7.38
CA HIS A 142 8.23 -8.27 7.43
C HIS A 142 7.00 -9.04 7.89
N ASP A 143 7.09 -10.37 7.99
CA ASP A 143 5.96 -11.24 8.34
C ASP A 143 4.70 -10.90 7.50
N VAL A 144 4.88 -10.88 6.18
CA VAL A 144 3.81 -10.49 5.24
C VAL A 144 2.53 -11.32 5.40
N PRO A 145 2.56 -12.64 5.70
CA PRO A 145 1.32 -13.36 5.98
C PRO A 145 0.53 -12.78 7.17
N TYR A 146 1.20 -12.38 8.24
CA TYR A 146 0.54 -11.69 9.35
C TYR A 146 0.06 -10.27 8.97
N LEU A 147 0.83 -9.54 8.17
CA LEU A 147 0.42 -8.23 7.66
C LEU A 147 -0.87 -8.32 6.82
N PHE A 148 -0.95 -9.34 5.97
CA PHE A 148 -2.11 -9.63 5.14
C PHE A 148 -3.33 -10.06 5.95
N SER A 149 -3.16 -10.85 7.02
CA SER A 149 -4.30 -11.19 7.90
C SER A 149 -4.87 -9.95 8.58
N GLN A 150 -4.01 -9.05 9.07
CA GLN A 150 -4.45 -7.76 9.63
C GLN A 150 -5.19 -6.89 8.62
N LEU A 151 -4.80 -6.90 7.35
CA LEU A 151 -5.51 -6.17 6.30
C LEU A 151 -6.90 -6.74 6.02
N ILE A 152 -7.05 -8.06 6.03
CA ILE A 152 -8.35 -8.74 5.86
C ILE A 152 -9.28 -8.43 7.04
N GLU A 153 -8.74 -8.33 8.26
CA GLU A 153 -9.55 -7.94 9.43
C GLU A 153 -9.98 -6.47 9.36
N LYS A 154 -9.05 -5.55 9.08
CA LYS A 154 -9.32 -4.10 9.12
C LYS A 154 -10.06 -3.57 7.90
N LYS A 155 -9.88 -4.21 6.73
CA LYS A 155 -10.47 -3.84 5.43
C LYS A 155 -10.41 -2.33 5.14
N PRO A 156 -9.22 -1.69 5.10
CA PRO A 156 -9.10 -0.23 4.94
C PRO A 156 -9.68 0.34 3.62
N TRP A 157 -9.94 -0.50 2.62
CA TRP A 157 -10.60 -0.14 1.37
C TRP A 157 -12.14 -0.15 1.46
N ILE A 158 -12.72 -0.52 2.60
CA ILE A 158 -14.15 -0.47 2.88
C ILE A 158 -14.40 0.60 3.95
N ARG A 159 -15.42 1.44 3.73
CA ARG A 159 -15.93 2.35 4.76
C ARG A 159 -17.44 2.46 4.66
N VAL A 160 -18.07 2.95 5.72
CA VAL A 160 -19.50 3.29 5.74
C VAL A 160 -19.62 4.81 5.69
N ASP A 161 -20.43 5.31 4.76
CA ASP A 161 -20.74 6.75 4.65
C ASP A 161 -21.65 7.22 5.80
N ALA A 162 -21.77 8.54 6.00
CA ALA A 162 -22.65 9.12 7.03
C ALA A 162 -24.12 8.66 6.90
N ASN A 163 -24.53 8.27 5.69
CA ASN A 163 -25.87 7.75 5.38
C ASN A 163 -26.02 6.23 5.63
N GLY A 164 -25.01 5.55 6.19
CA GLY A 164 -25.03 4.10 6.42
C GLY A 164 -24.74 3.24 5.18
N ALA A 165 -24.44 3.86 4.03
CA ALA A 165 -24.15 3.13 2.80
C ALA A 165 -22.70 2.60 2.77
N LEU A 166 -22.51 1.34 2.37
CA LEU A 166 -21.20 0.73 2.22
C LEU A 166 -20.49 1.26 0.97
N MET A 167 -19.24 1.70 1.16
CA MET A 167 -18.37 2.28 0.14
C MET A 167 -17.12 1.42 -0.03
N ILE A 168 -16.77 1.09 -1.26
CA ILE A 168 -15.50 0.42 -1.61
C ILE A 168 -14.62 1.38 -2.39
N TYR A 169 -13.32 1.34 -2.12
CA TYR A 169 -12.32 2.08 -2.87
C TYR A 169 -11.84 1.33 -4.11
N LEU A 170 -12.07 1.89 -5.31
CA LEU A 170 -11.57 1.41 -6.59
C LEU A 170 -10.96 2.60 -7.36
N SER A 171 -9.85 3.15 -6.85
CA SER A 171 -9.26 4.47 -7.20
C SER A 171 -10.10 5.68 -6.79
N GLN A 172 -11.40 5.49 -6.60
CA GLN A 172 -12.33 6.44 -5.99
C GLN A 172 -13.29 5.68 -5.09
N TRP A 173 -13.83 6.36 -4.07
CA TRP A 173 -14.85 5.80 -3.21
C TRP A 173 -16.18 5.71 -3.96
N GLY A 174 -16.67 4.49 -4.16
CA GLY A 174 -17.95 4.21 -4.83
C GLY A 174 -18.95 3.49 -3.93
N LYS A 175 -20.23 3.80 -4.08
CA LYS A 175 -21.33 3.10 -3.39
C LYS A 175 -21.45 1.68 -3.93
N VAL A 176 -21.51 0.70 -3.03
CA VAL A 176 -21.77 -0.69 -3.39
C VAL A 176 -23.28 -0.90 -3.54
N LYS A 177 -23.67 -1.60 -4.59
CA LYS A 177 -25.07 -2.01 -4.78
C LYS A 177 -25.41 -3.07 -3.74
N GLU A 178 -26.63 -3.08 -3.22
CA GLU A 178 -27.08 -4.06 -2.21
C GLU A 178 -26.89 -5.52 -2.65
N THR A 179 -26.91 -5.81 -3.96
CA THR A 179 -26.67 -7.16 -4.50
C THR A 179 -25.21 -7.63 -4.43
N ASP A 180 -24.27 -6.70 -4.22
CA ASP A 180 -22.83 -6.96 -4.24
C ASP A 180 -22.19 -6.78 -2.85
N SER A 181 -22.98 -6.51 -1.80
CA SER A 181 -22.48 -6.28 -0.43
C SER A 181 -21.69 -7.46 0.13
N ASP A 182 -22.06 -8.67 -0.27
CA ASP A 182 -21.48 -9.91 0.26
C ASP A 182 -20.31 -10.43 -0.60
N LYS A 183 -19.95 -9.72 -1.68
CA LYS A 183 -18.88 -10.14 -2.59
C LYS A 183 -17.51 -9.71 -2.05
N VAL A 184 -16.55 -10.63 -2.16
CA VAL A 184 -15.14 -10.34 -1.87
C VAL A 184 -14.64 -9.25 -2.83
N SER A 185 -14.08 -8.18 -2.28
CA SER A 185 -13.50 -7.11 -3.09
C SER A 185 -12.27 -7.58 -3.87
N LYS A 186 -11.92 -6.90 -4.97
CA LYS A 186 -10.73 -7.25 -5.78
C LYS A 186 -9.45 -7.28 -4.93
N VAL A 187 -9.25 -6.28 -4.06
CA VAL A 187 -8.08 -6.18 -3.18
C VAL A 187 -8.05 -7.35 -2.20
N GLU A 188 -9.18 -7.65 -1.56
CA GLU A 188 -9.28 -8.78 -0.64
C GLU A 188 -9.01 -10.12 -1.33
N GLY A 189 -9.54 -10.33 -2.54
CA GLY A 189 -9.26 -11.53 -3.34
C GLY A 189 -7.78 -11.69 -3.67
N LEU A 190 -7.08 -10.59 -4.01
CA LEU A 190 -5.63 -10.61 -4.24
C LEU A 190 -4.85 -11.00 -2.99
N ILE A 191 -5.23 -10.46 -1.83
CA ILE A 191 -4.59 -10.82 -0.55
C ILE A 191 -4.78 -12.32 -0.26
N TRP A 192 -5.99 -12.86 -0.46
CA TRP A 192 -6.25 -14.28 -0.25
C TRP A 192 -5.42 -15.19 -1.16
N ILE A 193 -5.28 -14.83 -2.43
CA ILE A 193 -4.44 -15.58 -3.39
C ILE A 193 -2.97 -15.52 -2.94
N ALA A 194 -2.48 -14.35 -2.55
CA ALA A 194 -1.10 -14.17 -2.08
C ALA A 194 -0.84 -14.94 -0.78
N LEU A 195 -1.77 -14.93 0.18
CA LEU A 195 -1.68 -15.73 1.41
C LEU A 195 -1.61 -17.22 1.12
N ARG A 196 -2.47 -17.71 0.23
CA ARG A 196 -2.44 -19.11 -0.21
C ARG A 196 -1.07 -19.46 -0.75
N GLU A 197 -0.50 -18.62 -1.61
CA GLU A 197 0.82 -18.85 -2.19
C GLU A 197 1.91 -18.85 -1.11
N LEU A 198 1.98 -17.84 -0.25
CA LEU A 198 3.01 -17.77 0.78
C LEU A 198 2.96 -18.91 1.81
N LEU A 199 1.76 -19.39 2.15
CA LEU A 199 1.58 -20.40 3.20
C LEU A 199 1.65 -21.83 2.68
N LEU A 200 1.25 -22.09 1.43
CA LEU A 200 1.19 -23.44 0.88
C LEU A 200 2.37 -23.77 -0.05
N ASN A 201 3.14 -22.77 -0.46
CA ASN A 201 4.32 -22.97 -1.29
C ASN A 201 5.48 -23.59 -0.48
N GLN A 202 6.00 -24.72 -0.97
CA GLN A 202 7.08 -25.47 -0.31
C GLN A 202 8.39 -24.66 -0.18
N LYS A 203 8.67 -23.78 -1.13
CA LYS A 203 9.84 -22.88 -1.13
C LYS A 203 9.76 -21.84 0.00
N CYS A 204 8.56 -21.46 0.40
CA CYS A 204 8.31 -20.50 1.48
C CYS A 204 8.44 -21.13 2.87
N GLY A 205 8.08 -22.41 3.01
CA GLY A 205 8.04 -23.14 4.29
C GLY A 205 9.27 -22.95 5.20
N PRO A 206 10.52 -23.10 4.71
CA PRO A 206 11.73 -22.92 5.52
C PRO A 206 11.89 -21.52 6.11
N TYR A 207 11.30 -20.49 5.50
CA TYR A 207 11.44 -19.10 5.91
C TYR A 207 10.27 -18.60 6.76
N TYR A 208 9.21 -19.40 6.88
CA TYR A 208 8.00 -19.06 7.62
C TYR A 208 7.58 -20.19 8.56
N PRO A 209 8.34 -20.43 9.66
CA PRO A 209 7.96 -21.44 10.64
C PRO A 209 6.64 -21.05 11.32
N ILE A 210 5.67 -21.97 11.28
CA ILE A 210 4.38 -21.80 11.93
C ILE A 210 4.54 -22.13 13.42
N ASN A 211 4.49 -21.11 14.26
CA ASN A 211 4.50 -21.23 15.72
C ASN A 211 3.10 -20.92 16.29
N GLU A 212 2.88 -21.20 17.58
CA GLU A 212 1.59 -20.99 18.24
C GLU A 212 1.08 -19.54 18.10
N PHE A 213 1.97 -18.56 18.20
CA PHE A 213 1.63 -17.15 18.00
C PHE A 213 1.09 -16.90 16.59
N ARG A 214 1.79 -17.35 15.55
CA ARG A 214 1.36 -17.17 14.16
C ARG A 214 0.06 -17.90 13.86
N ILE A 215 -0.13 -19.10 14.40
CA ILE A 215 -1.41 -19.81 14.29
C ILE A 215 -2.52 -18.95 14.89
N SER A 216 -2.32 -18.44 16.10
CA SER A 216 -3.32 -17.61 16.79
C SER A 216 -3.69 -16.33 16.06
N GLN A 217 -2.80 -15.77 15.24
CA GLN A 217 -3.08 -14.57 14.46
C GLN A 217 -3.66 -14.88 13.08
N LEU A 218 -3.26 -16.00 12.46
CA LEU A 218 -3.75 -16.42 11.15
C LEU A 218 -5.13 -17.10 11.22
N SER A 219 -5.53 -17.58 12.40
CA SER A 219 -6.80 -18.28 12.61
C SER A 219 -7.91 -17.41 13.20
N LYS A 220 -7.69 -16.10 13.31
CA LYS A 220 -8.73 -15.13 13.71
C LYS A 220 -9.64 -14.82 12.53
#